data_AF-A0A7C6IJ37-F1
#
_entry.id   AF-A0A7C6IJ37-F1
#
_cell.length_a   1.000
_cell.length_b   1.000
_cell.length_c   1.000
_cell.angle_alpha   90.00
_cell.angle_beta   90.00
_cell.angle_gamma   90.00
#
_symmetry.space_group_name_H-M   'P 1'
#
loop_
_entity.id
_entity.type
_entity.pdbx_description
1 polymer ?
#
loop_
_entity_poly.entity_id
_entity_poly.type
_entity_poly.pdbx_seq_one_letter_code
_entity_poly.pdbx_strand_id
1 'polypeptide(L)'
;MIMILAQTFSCVGIDIPTVFADITNTIINLIKIAIPVLLVIFGMLDLGKAVMAQKEDEIKKGQQTFLKRVLAAVIVFFVVFIVQFVIGIVSGDEETTIWNCADKFINGSD
;
A
#
# COMPACT_ATOMS: atom_id res chain seq x y z
N MET A 1 -2.78 4.20 25.57
CA MET A 1 -3.94 5.12 25.45
C MET A 1 -4.90 4.45 24.47
N ILE A 2 -5.52 3.33 24.86
CA ILE A 2 -6.82 3.24 25.54
C ILE A 2 -7.91 3.99 24.78
N MET A 3 -8.51 3.31 23.81
CA MET A 3 -9.96 3.37 23.53
C MET A 3 -10.37 1.98 23.01
N ILE A 4 -10.86 1.15 23.92
CA ILE A 4 -11.68 -0.03 23.62
C ILE A 4 -13.10 0.40 24.00
N LEU A 5 -13.67 1.31 23.23
CA LEU A 5 -15.11 1.38 23.05
C LEU A 5 -15.31 0.89 21.62
N ALA A 6 -16.22 -0.05 21.43
CA ALA A 6 -16.60 -0.52 20.11
C ALA A 6 -17.24 0.66 19.35
N GLN A 7 -16.42 1.53 18.76
CA GLN A 7 -16.87 2.38 17.68
C GLN A 7 -17.26 1.39 16.58
N THR A 8 -18.54 1.40 16.24
CA THR A 8 -19.07 0.67 15.12
C THR A 8 -19.51 1.69 14.10
N PHE A 9 -19.06 1.57 12.87
CA PHE A 9 -19.62 2.36 11.78
C PHE A 9 -20.72 1.53 11.12
N SER A 10 -21.85 2.17 10.83
CA SER A 10 -22.97 1.51 10.20
C SER A 10 -22.74 1.43 8.70
N CYS A 11 -22.89 0.23 8.16
CA CYS A 11 -22.71 -0.08 6.76
C CYS A 11 -23.92 -0.79 6.23
N VAL A 12 -24.80 -0.07 5.52
CA VAL A 12 -26.02 -0.65 4.95
C VAL A 12 -26.83 -1.40 6.03
N GLY A 13 -26.92 -0.83 7.23
CA GLY A 13 -27.62 -1.42 8.38
C GLY A 13 -26.86 -2.53 9.12
N ILE A 14 -25.57 -2.73 8.86
CA ILE A 14 -24.69 -3.65 9.60
C ILE A 14 -23.65 -2.83 10.38
N ASP A 15 -23.56 -3.05 11.69
CA ASP A 15 -22.59 -2.38 12.55
C ASP A 15 -21.26 -3.15 12.56
N ILE A 16 -20.20 -2.55 12.01
CA ILE A 16 -18.86 -3.15 11.93
C ILE A 16 -17.91 -2.45 12.91
N PRO A 17 -17.16 -3.20 13.75
CA PRO A 17 -16.18 -2.59 14.66
C PRO A 17 -15.05 -1.91 13.88
N THR A 18 -14.77 -0.64 14.20
CA THR A 18 -13.73 0.19 13.57
C THR A 18 -12.32 -0.38 13.75
N VAL A 19 -12.10 -1.19 14.79
CA VAL A 19 -10.86 -1.92 15.03
C VAL A 19 -10.43 -2.75 13.80
N PHE A 20 -11.36 -3.36 13.09
CA PHE A 20 -11.04 -4.14 11.89
C PHE A 20 -10.60 -3.26 10.72
N ALA A 21 -11.21 -2.08 10.59
CA ALA A 21 -10.85 -1.10 9.56
C ALA A 21 -9.45 -0.50 9.83
N ASP A 22 -9.14 -0.13 11.08
CA ASP A 22 -7.85 0.47 11.43
C ASP A 22 -6.70 -0.53 11.32
N ILE A 23 -6.92 -1.78 11.72
CA ILE A 23 -5.95 -2.87 11.52
C ILE A 23 -5.74 -3.10 10.02
N THR A 24 -6.82 -3.13 9.23
CA THR A 24 -6.73 -3.35 7.78
C THR A 24 -5.99 -2.21 7.09
N ASN A 25 -6.31 -0.96 7.39
CA ASN A 25 -5.59 0.21 6.89
C ASN A 25 -4.10 0.16 7.26
N THR A 26 -3.79 -0.15 8.53
CA THR A 26 -2.41 -0.27 9.00
C THR A 26 -1.65 -1.35 8.22
N ILE A 27 -2.27 -2.51 7.99
CA ILE A 27 -1.67 -3.60 7.21
C ILE A 27 -1.52 -3.22 5.74
N ILE A 28 -2.53 -2.59 5.12
CA ILE A 28 -2.49 -2.15 3.72
C ILE A 28 -1.38 -1.12 3.52
N ASN A 29 -1.29 -0.11 4.39
CA ASN A 29 -0.24 0.90 4.34
C ASN A 29 1.14 0.29 4.62
N LEU A 30 1.23 -0.67 5.53
CA LEU A 30 2.46 -1.41 5.76
C LEU A 30 2.90 -2.16 4.51
N ILE A 31 2.01 -2.90 3.85
CA ILE A 31 2.32 -3.66 2.63
C ILE A 31 2.69 -2.72 1.47
N LYS A 32 1.95 -1.60 1.34
CA LYS A 32 2.17 -0.55 0.34
C LYS A 32 3.57 0.04 0.40
N ILE A 33 4.20 0.11 1.57
CA ILE A 33 5.55 0.66 1.75
C ILE A 33 6.59 -0.47 1.86
N ALA A 34 6.30 -1.51 2.62
CA ALA A 34 7.23 -2.60 2.89
C ALA A 34 7.61 -3.38 1.62
N ILE A 35 6.65 -3.71 0.75
CA ILE A 35 6.95 -4.47 -0.47
C ILE A 35 7.83 -3.66 -1.44
N PRO A 36 7.50 -2.41 -1.80
CA PRO A 36 8.37 -1.56 -2.62
C PRO A 36 9.77 -1.39 -2.03
N VAL A 37 9.87 -1.12 -0.72
CA VAL A 37 11.17 -0.92 -0.05
C VAL A 37 12.02 -2.19 -0.09
N LEU A 38 11.44 -3.36 0.19
CA LEU A 38 12.15 -4.64 0.10
C LEU A 38 12.63 -4.93 -1.33
N LEU A 39 11.78 -4.72 -2.34
CA LEU A 39 12.15 -4.89 -3.75
C LEU A 39 13.33 -4.00 -4.16
N VAL A 40 13.36 -2.76 -3.68
CA VAL A 40 14.44 -1.80 -3.95
C VAL A 40 15.73 -2.20 -3.22
N ILE A 41 15.66 -2.59 -1.95
CA ILE A 41 16.84 -3.04 -1.18
C ILE A 41 17.47 -4.27 -1.84
N PHE A 42 16.70 -5.29 -2.16
CA PHE A 42 17.22 -6.47 -2.85
C PHE A 42 17.78 -6.13 -4.23
N GLY A 43 17.16 -5.18 -4.94
CA GLY A 43 17.69 -4.64 -6.19
C GLY A 43 19.05 -3.94 -6.04
N MET A 44 19.22 -3.13 -4.99
CA MET A 44 20.48 -2.43 -4.72
C MET A 44 21.60 -3.40 -4.31
N LEU A 45 21.29 -4.47 -3.58
CA LEU A 45 22.27 -5.51 -3.25
C LEU A 45 22.77 -6.25 -4.49
N ASP A 46 21.88 -6.55 -5.44
CA ASP A 46 22.25 -7.16 -6.72
C ASP A 46 23.08 -6.21 -7.59
N LEU A 47 22.73 -4.92 -7.62
CA LEU A 47 23.55 -3.90 -8.27
C LEU A 47 24.93 -3.75 -7.65
N GLY A 48 25.00 -3.68 -6.32
CA GLY A 48 26.25 -3.50 -5.60
C GLY A 48 27.23 -4.62 -5.93
N LYS A 49 26.76 -5.86 -5.99
CA LYS A 49 27.56 -7.01 -6.43
C LYS A 49 28.04 -6.88 -7.89
N ALA A 50 27.17 -6.45 -8.80
CA ALA A 50 27.53 -6.24 -10.20
C ALA A 50 28.53 -5.09 -10.42
N VAL A 51 28.42 -4.00 -9.64
CA VAL A 51 29.34 -2.86 -9.66
C VAL A 51 30.72 -3.26 -9.15
N MET A 52 30.80 -4.04 -8.07
CA MET A 52 32.07 -4.53 -7.53
C MET A 52 32.77 -5.51 -8.46
N ALA A 53 32.05 -6.19 -9.35
CA ALA A 53 32.63 -7.07 -10.37
C ALA A 53 33.34 -6.32 -11.51
N GLN A 54 33.24 -4.98 -11.59
CA GLN A 54 33.91 -4.09 -12.56
C GLN A 54 33.74 -4.44 -14.05
N LYS A 55 32.84 -5.36 -14.41
CA LYS A 55 32.53 -5.69 -15.80
C LYS A 55 31.43 -4.77 -16.31
N GLU A 56 31.72 -3.97 -17.33
CA GLU A 56 30.77 -3.02 -17.92
C GLU A 56 29.46 -3.70 -18.37
N ASP A 57 29.55 -4.93 -18.86
CA ASP A 57 28.38 -5.73 -19.27
C ASP A 57 27.49 -6.13 -18.09
N GLU A 58 28.09 -6.46 -16.95
CA GLU A 58 27.38 -6.83 -15.72
C GLU A 58 26.76 -5.60 -15.04
N ILE A 59 27.44 -4.46 -15.09
CA ILE A 59 26.93 -3.18 -14.57
C ILE A 59 25.69 -2.75 -15.35
N LYS A 60 25.73 -2.80 -16.69
CA LYS A 60 24.58 -2.41 -17.53
C LYS A 60 23.40 -3.36 -17.36
N LYS A 61 23.65 -4.68 -17.30
CA LYS A 61 22.60 -5.69 -17.03
C LYS A 61 22.00 -5.54 -15.63
N GLY A 62 22.85 -5.31 -14.64
CA GLY A 62 22.45 -5.01 -13.27
C GLY A 62 21.54 -3.78 -13.24
N GLN A 63 21.99 -2.66 -13.79
CA GLN A 63 21.24 -1.39 -13.83
C GLN A 63 19.87 -1.54 -14.50
N GLN A 64 19.80 -2.23 -15.64
CA GLN A 64 18.52 -2.49 -16.29
C GLN A 64 17.59 -3.34 -15.41
N THR A 65 18.13 -4.35 -14.72
CA THR A 65 17.34 -5.22 -13.82
C THR A 65 16.82 -4.44 -12.62
N PHE A 66 17.66 -3.59 -12.03
CA PHE A 66 17.25 -2.72 -10.93
C PHE A 66 16.19 -1.71 -11.33
N LEU A 67 16.36 -1.02 -12.45
CA LEU A 67 15.37 -0.09 -12.97
C LEU A 67 14.02 -0.75 -13.19
N LYS A 68 14.00 -1.99 -13.71
CA LYS A 68 12.76 -2.78 -13.84
C LYS A 68 12.13 -3.10 -12.49
N ARG A 69 12.92 -3.43 -11.47
CA ARG A 69 12.43 -3.68 -10.10
C ARG A 69 11.92 -2.42 -9.41
N VAL A 70 12.60 -1.29 -9.58
CA VAL A 70 12.15 0.03 -9.08
C VAL A 70 10.84 0.42 -9.76
N LEU A 71 10.75 0.27 -11.09
CA LEU A 71 9.52 0.52 -11.83
C LEU A 71 8.37 -0.37 -11.33
N ALA A 72 8.62 -1.66 -11.10
CA ALA A 72 7.62 -2.57 -10.53
C ALA A 72 7.19 -2.13 -9.12
N ALA A 73 8.12 -1.71 -8.26
CA ALA A 73 7.84 -1.19 -6.93
C ALA A 73 6.97 0.08 -6.98
N VAL A 74 7.27 1.00 -7.90
CA VAL A 74 6.50 2.22 -8.15
C VAL A 74 5.10 1.88 -8.63
N ILE A 75 4.94 0.96 -9.59
CA ILE A 75 3.63 0.54 -10.10
C ILE A 75 2.78 -0.06 -8.99
N VAL A 76 3.34 -0.96 -8.16
CA VAL A 76 2.62 -1.57 -7.04
C VAL A 76 2.14 -0.51 -6.05
N PHE A 77 2.98 0.46 -5.71
CA PHE A 77 2.59 1.58 -4.87
C PHE A 77 1.44 2.41 -5.51
N PHE A 78 1.55 2.73 -6.80
CA PHE A 78 0.54 3.49 -7.51
C PHE A 78 -0.80 2.76 -7.62
N VAL A 79 -0.80 1.44 -7.82
CA VAL A 79 -2.06 0.66 -7.87
C VAL A 79 -2.82 0.78 -6.55
N VAL A 80 -2.14 0.58 -5.41
CA VAL A 80 -2.78 0.71 -4.10
C VAL A 80 -3.22 2.16 -3.84
N PHE A 81 -2.37 3.13 -4.18
CA PHE A 81 -2.70 4.55 -4.05
C PHE A 81 -3.92 4.95 -4.88
N ILE A 82 -4.01 4.51 -6.14
CA ILE A 82 -5.14 4.82 -7.03
C ILE A 82 -6.42 4.20 -6.49
N VAL A 83 -6.39 2.96 -5.98
CA VAL A 83 -7.58 2.34 -5.36
C VAL A 83 -8.06 3.17 -4.17
N GLN A 84 -7.15 3.54 -3.26
CA GLN A 84 -7.47 4.40 -2.11
C GLN A 84 -8.02 5.76 -2.55
N PHE A 85 -7.42 6.37 -3.58
CA PHE A 85 -7.81 7.66 -4.11
C PHE A 85 -9.18 7.65 -4.81
N VAL A 86 -9.44 6.65 -5.66
CA VAL A 86 -10.72 6.52 -6.37
C VAL A 86 -11.84 6.24 -5.37
N ILE A 87 -11.58 5.38 -4.38
CA ILE A 87 -12.57 5.08 -3.32
C ILE A 87 -12.84 6.32 -2.49
N GLY A 88 -11.80 7.08 -2.10
CA GLY A 88 -11.96 8.34 -1.35
C GLY A 88 -12.66 9.48 -2.11
N ILE A 89 -12.71 9.41 -3.45
CA ILE A 89 -13.49 10.36 -4.27
C ILE A 89 -14.94 9.92 -4.43
N VAL A 90 -15.18 8.62 -4.52
CA VAL A 90 -16.53 8.07 -4.74
C VAL A 90 -17.31 7.86 -3.43
N SER A 91 -16.62 7.87 -2.28
CA SER A 91 -17.21 8.03 -0.96
C SER A 91 -17.75 9.46 -0.78
N GLY A 92 -18.98 9.71 -1.26
CA GLY A 92 -19.71 10.95 -0.97
C GLY A 92 -20.30 10.97 0.45
N ASP A 93 -20.86 12.08 0.89
CA ASP A 93 -21.38 12.26 2.28
C ASP A 93 -22.60 11.38 2.66
N GLU A 94 -23.08 10.49 1.78
CA GLU A 94 -24.24 9.64 2.05
C GLU A 94 -23.85 8.36 2.80
N GLU A 95 -24.09 8.34 4.12
CA GLU A 95 -23.73 7.25 5.05
C GLU A 95 -24.28 5.85 4.69
N THR A 96 -25.22 5.75 3.75
CA THR A 96 -25.86 4.49 3.36
C THR A 96 -25.23 3.80 2.15
N THR A 97 -24.21 4.40 1.53
CA THR A 97 -23.60 3.86 0.31
C THR A 97 -22.46 2.89 0.62
N ILE A 98 -22.43 1.73 -0.05
CA ILE A 98 -21.38 0.70 0.06
C ILE A 98 -19.96 1.28 -0.12
N TRP A 99 -19.84 2.35 -0.90
CA TRP A 99 -18.57 3.04 -1.16
C TRP A 99 -17.97 3.69 0.09
N ASN A 100 -18.79 4.28 0.98
CA ASN A 100 -18.31 4.81 2.26
C ASN A 100 -17.81 3.70 3.20
N CYS A 101 -18.42 2.52 3.09
CA CYS A 101 -17.98 1.36 3.84
C CYS A 101 -16.62 0.85 3.37
N ALA A 102 -16.44 0.76 2.06
CA ALA A 102 -15.16 0.39 1.46
C ALA A 102 -14.07 1.42 1.79
N ASP A 103 -14.42 2.70 1.78
CA ASP A 103 -13.52 3.80 2.13
C ASP A 103 -13.04 3.70 3.58
N LYS A 104 -13.96 3.65 4.55
CA LYS A 104 -13.61 3.48 5.97
C LYS A 104 -12.80 2.21 6.23
N PHE A 105 -13.10 1.12 5.53
CA PHE A 105 -12.37 -0.15 5.70
C PHE A 105 -10.94 -0.12 5.14
N ILE A 106 -10.71 0.57 4.03
CA ILE A 106 -9.42 0.61 3.33
C ILE A 106 -8.54 1.78 3.80
N ASN A 107 -9.14 2.94 4.06
CA ASN A 107 -8.47 4.19 4.45
C ASN A 107 -8.51 4.45 5.97
N GLY A 108 -9.15 3.59 6.75
CA GLY A 108 -9.26 3.71 8.21
C GLY A 108 -10.49 4.47 8.66
N SER A 109 -10.85 4.29 9.93
CA SER A 109 -11.99 4.94 10.57
C SER A 109 -11.48 6.04 11.51
N ASP A 110 -11.02 7.16 10.95
CA ASP A 110 -10.81 8.38 11.76
C ASP A 110 -12.15 9.02 12.16
#